data_AF-A0AAD7J9H3-F1
#
_entry.id   AF-A0AAD7J9H3-F1
#
_cell.length_a   1.000
_cell.length_b   1.000
_cell.length_c   1.000
_cell.angle_alpha   90.00
_cell.angle_beta   90.00
_cell.angle_gamma   90.00
#
_symmetry.space_group_name_H-M   'P 1'
#
loop_
_entity.id
_entity.type
_entity.pdbx_description
1 polymer ?
#
loop_
_entity_poly.entity_id
_entity_poly.type
_entity_poly.pdbx_seq_one_letter_code
_entity_poly.pdbx_strand_id
1 'polypeptide(L)'
;MTTETTKLKAKLASLDSSLSALESSLSPLFAQSLPETTVGLTSIEQAKLQTLLPYLVYDLVFIYLKSKGLDPKTHPVVGELSRVRRYFDKISSAENPETSRAPLDKAAAARFIKHAITQSTLNAPSSEEPLARSALDRAAYEAEMRERGDVSSEDEGLEVIDGEEDTKAKGKGKAKDMQESEPVLAAGSKRRRPAIDPFAAEKKKRKEKKKAKKAAEEEAGSASSSPKKKKAKK
;
A
#
# COMPACT_ATOMS: atom_id res chain seq x y z
N MET A 1 -35.87 3.72 -44.60
CA MET A 1 -34.51 3.72 -45.21
C MET A 1 -33.79 5.06 -45.08
N THR A 2 -34.40 6.20 -45.38
CA THR A 2 -33.74 7.53 -45.29
C THR A 2 -33.44 7.99 -43.86
N THR A 3 -34.26 7.60 -42.88
CA THR A 3 -34.10 7.98 -41.46
C THR A 3 -32.98 7.23 -40.75
N GLU A 4 -32.65 6.01 -41.19
CA GLU A 4 -31.53 5.26 -40.61
C GLU A 4 -30.19 5.73 -41.15
N THR A 5 -30.13 6.03 -42.44
CA THR A 5 -28.90 6.55 -43.07
C THR A 5 -28.52 7.92 -42.54
N THR A 6 -29.48 8.80 -42.23
CA THR A 6 -29.20 10.09 -41.57
C THR A 6 -28.67 9.91 -40.15
N LYS A 7 -29.25 8.99 -39.36
CA LYS A 7 -28.75 8.65 -38.02
C LYS A 7 -27.32 8.10 -38.06
N LEU A 8 -27.00 7.24 -39.03
CA LEU A 8 -25.65 6.70 -39.22
C LEU A 8 -24.65 7.78 -39.60
N LYS A 9 -25.01 8.68 -40.52
CA LYS A 9 -24.18 9.83 -40.90
C LYS A 9 -23.90 10.75 -39.71
N ALA A 10 -24.90 11.01 -38.85
CA ALA A 10 -24.71 11.80 -37.64
C ALA A 10 -23.73 11.15 -36.66
N LYS A 11 -23.83 9.82 -36.45
CA LYS A 11 -22.86 9.07 -35.62
C LYS A 11 -21.45 9.12 -36.18
N LEU A 12 -21.31 9.01 -37.51
CA LEU A 12 -20.01 9.10 -38.18
C LEU A 12 -19.39 10.50 -38.01
N ALA A 13 -20.17 11.56 -38.20
CA ALA A 13 -19.71 12.93 -37.98
C ALA A 13 -19.28 13.18 -36.52
N SER A 14 -20.02 12.61 -35.57
CA SER A 14 -19.65 12.68 -34.15
C SER A 14 -18.35 11.93 -33.84
N LEU A 15 -18.14 10.76 -34.45
CA LEU A 15 -16.90 10.00 -34.30
C LEU A 15 -15.71 10.77 -34.89
N ASP A 16 -15.87 11.32 -36.09
CA ASP A 16 -14.85 12.11 -36.78
C ASP A 16 -14.42 13.33 -35.94
N SER A 17 -15.38 14.11 -35.46
CA SER A 17 -15.11 15.23 -34.55
C SER A 17 -14.40 14.81 -33.26
N SER A 18 -14.75 13.65 -32.70
CA SER A 18 -14.09 13.12 -31.50
C SER A 18 -12.64 12.72 -31.77
N LEU A 19 -12.36 12.13 -32.94
CA LEU A 19 -11.02 11.76 -33.36
C LEU A 19 -10.15 12.99 -33.65
N SER A 20 -10.68 14.01 -34.32
CA SER A 20 -9.95 15.28 -34.53
C SER A 20 -9.62 15.99 -33.22
N ALA A 21 -10.54 15.97 -32.24
CA ALA A 21 -10.28 16.50 -30.90
C ALA A 21 -9.19 15.70 -30.17
N LEU A 22 -9.22 14.37 -30.30
CA LEU A 22 -8.19 13.48 -29.73
C LEU A 22 -6.82 13.77 -30.36
N GLU A 23 -6.71 13.86 -31.67
CA GLU A 23 -5.47 14.20 -32.38
C GLU A 23 -4.90 15.55 -31.91
N SER A 24 -5.77 16.55 -31.76
CA SER A 24 -5.38 17.87 -31.25
C SER A 24 -4.81 17.79 -29.83
N SER A 25 -5.41 16.96 -28.95
CA SER A 25 -4.94 16.75 -27.59
C SER A 25 -3.63 15.95 -27.50
N LEU A 26 -3.36 15.07 -28.47
CA LEU A 26 -2.15 14.25 -28.53
C LEU A 26 -0.99 14.93 -29.25
N SER A 27 -1.26 15.94 -30.09
CA SER A 27 -0.25 16.73 -30.78
C SER A 27 0.94 17.18 -29.91
N PRO A 28 0.76 17.74 -28.70
CA PRO A 28 1.90 18.12 -27.84
C PRO A 28 2.74 16.92 -27.40
N LEU A 29 2.12 15.74 -27.22
CA LEU A 29 2.81 14.52 -26.81
C LEU A 29 3.69 13.93 -27.93
N PHE A 30 3.36 14.20 -29.19
CA PHE A 30 4.17 13.79 -30.34
C PHE A 30 5.28 14.77 -30.70
N ALA A 31 5.24 16.00 -30.17
CA ALA A 31 6.24 17.03 -30.46
C ALA A 31 7.58 16.80 -29.74
N GLN A 32 7.57 16.03 -28.66
CA GLN A 32 8.75 15.73 -27.84
C GLN A 32 8.85 14.23 -27.59
N SER A 33 10.05 13.75 -27.24
CA SER A 33 10.21 12.34 -26.89
C SER A 33 9.62 12.05 -25.50
N LEU A 34 9.16 10.82 -25.29
CA LEU A 34 8.60 10.40 -24.00
C LEU A 34 9.50 10.72 -22.79
N PRO A 35 10.82 10.44 -22.77
CA PRO A 35 11.65 10.79 -21.63
C PRO A 35 11.68 12.29 -21.37
N GLU A 36 11.76 13.14 -22.41
CA GLU A 36 11.74 14.60 -22.26
C GLU A 36 10.44 15.09 -21.62
N THR A 37 9.29 14.54 -22.05
CA THR A 37 7.99 14.87 -21.45
C THR A 37 7.85 14.42 -20.00
N THR A 38 8.63 13.44 -19.53
CA THR A 38 8.55 12.93 -18.15
C THR A 38 9.45 13.67 -17.17
N VAL A 39 10.53 14.31 -17.63
CA VAL A 39 11.54 14.94 -16.75
C VAL A 39 10.95 16.07 -15.89
N GLY A 40 9.96 16.79 -16.41
CA GLY A 40 9.32 17.91 -15.70
C GLY A 40 8.15 17.54 -14.78
N LEU A 41 7.76 16.26 -14.72
CA LEU A 41 6.56 15.81 -13.99
C LEU A 41 6.92 15.23 -12.63
N THR A 42 6.00 15.33 -11.68
CA THR A 42 6.11 14.59 -10.40
C THR A 42 6.03 13.08 -10.64
N SER A 43 6.54 12.28 -9.71
CA SER A 43 6.54 10.81 -9.83
C SER A 43 5.14 10.21 -10.04
N ILE A 44 4.12 10.81 -9.42
CA ILE A 44 2.72 10.39 -9.57
C ILE A 44 2.18 10.76 -10.96
N GLU A 45 2.47 11.97 -11.44
CA GLU A 45 2.07 12.40 -12.80
C GLU A 45 2.77 11.58 -13.88
N GLN A 46 4.05 11.25 -13.70
CA GLN A 46 4.77 10.33 -14.57
C GLN A 46 4.08 8.97 -14.63
N ALA A 47 3.67 8.41 -13.48
CA ALA A 47 2.95 7.15 -13.42
C ALA A 47 1.59 7.23 -14.15
N LYS A 48 0.86 8.33 -14.00
CA LYS A 48 -0.39 8.57 -14.75
C LYS A 48 -0.14 8.61 -16.25
N LEU A 49 0.84 9.36 -16.72
CA LEU A 49 1.15 9.46 -18.15
C LEU A 49 1.55 8.09 -18.73
N GLN A 50 2.43 7.37 -18.03
CA GLN A 50 2.92 6.05 -18.45
C GLN A 50 1.85 4.96 -18.42
N THR A 51 0.78 5.11 -17.63
CA THR A 51 -0.38 4.19 -17.63
C THR A 51 -1.46 4.59 -18.63
N LEU A 52 -1.61 5.89 -18.89
CA LEU A 52 -2.57 6.42 -19.86
C LEU A 52 -2.15 6.15 -21.31
N LEU A 53 -0.86 6.22 -21.61
CA LEU A 53 -0.31 5.86 -22.94
C LEU A 53 -0.75 4.47 -23.43
N PRO A 54 -0.46 3.37 -22.71
CA PRO A 54 -0.91 2.05 -23.14
C PRO A 54 -2.44 1.91 -23.10
N TYR A 55 -3.13 2.56 -22.16
CA TYR A 55 -4.59 2.60 -22.16
C TYR A 55 -5.14 3.12 -23.49
N LEU A 56 -4.63 4.28 -23.93
CA LEU A 56 -5.03 4.93 -25.18
C LEU A 56 -4.74 4.06 -26.40
N VAL A 57 -3.56 3.43 -26.47
CA VAL A 57 -3.22 2.50 -27.56
C VAL A 57 -4.19 1.32 -27.61
N TYR A 58 -4.46 0.68 -26.48
CA TYR A 58 -5.39 -0.46 -26.44
C TYR A 58 -6.84 -0.05 -26.74
N ASP A 59 -7.25 1.14 -26.33
CA ASP A 59 -8.59 1.68 -26.62
C ASP A 59 -8.75 2.02 -28.11
N LEU A 60 -7.72 2.61 -28.74
CA LEU A 60 -7.71 2.82 -30.19
C LEU A 60 -7.77 1.50 -30.97
N VAL A 61 -7.07 0.45 -30.51
CA VAL A 61 -7.19 -0.90 -31.09
C VAL A 61 -8.61 -1.45 -30.89
N PHE A 62 -9.22 -1.22 -29.73
CA PHE A 62 -10.60 -1.62 -29.45
C PHE A 62 -11.59 -0.93 -30.42
N ILE A 63 -11.44 0.37 -30.64
CA ILE A 63 -12.24 1.14 -31.61
C ILE A 63 -12.01 0.64 -33.04
N TYR A 64 -10.75 0.35 -33.40
CA TYR A 64 -10.39 -0.19 -34.71
C TYR A 64 -11.02 -1.56 -34.99
N LEU A 65 -11.03 -2.46 -34.01
CA LEU A 65 -11.68 -3.78 -34.14
C LEU A 65 -13.18 -3.61 -34.40
N LYS A 66 -13.83 -2.69 -33.67
CA LYS A 66 -15.24 -2.38 -33.86
C LYS A 66 -15.54 -1.78 -35.23
N SER A 67 -14.66 -0.91 -35.75
CA SER A 67 -14.85 -0.32 -37.08
C SER A 67 -14.68 -1.34 -38.22
N LYS A 68 -13.88 -2.38 -37.99
CA LYS A 68 -13.76 -3.55 -38.89
C LYS A 68 -14.91 -4.55 -38.77
N GLY A 69 -15.83 -4.36 -37.82
CA GLY A 69 -16.93 -5.28 -37.56
C GLY A 69 -16.53 -6.55 -36.81
N LEU A 70 -15.33 -6.59 -36.22
CA LEU A 70 -14.89 -7.67 -35.35
C LEU A 70 -15.38 -7.41 -33.92
N ASP A 71 -15.87 -8.43 -33.23
CA ASP A 71 -16.26 -8.28 -31.82
C ASP A 71 -15.01 -8.14 -30.94
N PRO A 72 -14.74 -6.96 -30.35
CA PRO A 72 -13.54 -6.74 -29.57
C PRO A 72 -13.50 -7.57 -28.29
N LYS A 73 -14.63 -8.13 -27.82
CA LYS A 73 -14.68 -9.00 -26.64
C LYS A 73 -13.97 -10.33 -26.85
N THR A 74 -13.90 -10.79 -28.09
CA THR A 74 -13.18 -12.01 -28.46
C THR A 74 -11.67 -11.79 -28.58
N HIS A 75 -11.23 -10.54 -28.67
CA HIS A 75 -9.84 -10.17 -28.86
C HIS A 75 -9.09 -10.05 -27.51
N PRO A 76 -7.80 -10.42 -27.43
CA PRO A 76 -7.00 -10.32 -26.20
C PRO A 76 -6.87 -8.89 -25.63
N VAL A 77 -7.25 -7.86 -26.40
CA VAL A 77 -7.23 -6.45 -25.96
C VAL A 77 -8.06 -6.22 -24.69
N VAL A 78 -9.14 -6.97 -24.48
CA VAL A 78 -9.92 -6.84 -23.23
C VAL A 78 -9.12 -7.28 -22.00
N GLY A 79 -8.26 -8.29 -22.16
CA GLY A 79 -7.32 -8.71 -21.11
C GLY A 79 -6.28 -7.62 -20.82
N GLU A 80 -5.79 -6.94 -21.86
CA GLU A 80 -4.85 -5.82 -21.74
C GLU A 80 -5.49 -4.61 -21.05
N LEU A 81 -6.72 -4.23 -21.41
CA LEU A 81 -7.48 -3.17 -20.73
C LEU A 81 -7.71 -3.50 -19.26
N SER A 82 -8.04 -4.76 -18.94
CA SER A 82 -8.17 -5.24 -17.57
C SER A 82 -6.85 -5.18 -16.80
N ARG A 83 -5.72 -5.41 -17.48
CA ARG A 83 -4.38 -5.25 -16.90
C ARG A 83 -4.08 -3.79 -16.60
N VAL A 84 -4.40 -2.88 -17.53
CA VAL A 84 -4.20 -1.43 -17.34
C VAL A 84 -5.05 -0.88 -16.21
N ARG A 85 -6.30 -1.34 -16.06
CA ARG A 85 -7.18 -0.97 -14.94
C ARG A 85 -6.53 -1.21 -13.57
N ARG A 86 -5.84 -2.34 -13.41
CA ARG A 86 -5.10 -2.64 -12.15
C ARG A 86 -4.01 -1.62 -11.85
N TYR A 87 -3.43 -0.97 -12.86
CA TYR A 87 -2.44 0.08 -12.64
C TYR A 87 -3.10 1.41 -12.27
N PHE A 88 -4.28 1.73 -12.80
CA PHE A 88 -5.07 2.85 -12.29
C PHE A 88 -5.44 2.67 -10.82
N ASP A 89 -5.83 1.45 -10.42
CA ASP A 89 -6.15 1.15 -9.01
C ASP A 89 -4.92 1.35 -8.11
N LYS A 90 -3.72 0.95 -8.58
CA LYS A 90 -2.45 1.16 -7.85
C LYS A 90 -2.10 2.64 -7.72
N ILE A 91 -2.28 3.43 -8.78
CA ILE A 91 -2.03 4.87 -8.74
C ILE A 91 -3.04 5.53 -7.79
N SER A 92 -4.32 5.21 -7.91
CA SER A 92 -5.37 5.76 -7.03
C SER A 92 -5.11 5.45 -5.55
N SER A 93 -4.66 4.22 -5.25
CA SER A 93 -4.27 3.82 -3.88
C SER A 93 -3.01 4.55 -3.38
N ALA A 94 -2.09 4.91 -4.29
CA ALA A 94 -0.89 5.66 -3.94
C ALA A 94 -1.17 7.15 -3.75
N GLU A 95 -2.13 7.71 -4.49
CA GLU A 95 -2.57 9.10 -4.34
C GLU A 95 -3.40 9.32 -3.09
N ASN A 96 -4.27 8.37 -2.77
CA ASN A 96 -5.10 8.37 -1.57
C ASN A 96 -4.70 7.17 -0.72
N PRO A 97 -3.54 7.24 -0.04
CA PRO A 97 -3.15 6.16 0.86
C PRO A 97 -4.26 6.01 1.89
N GLU A 98 -4.85 4.82 1.95
CA GLU A 98 -5.78 4.51 3.03
C GLU A 98 -5.05 4.82 4.32
N THR A 99 -5.60 5.74 5.12
CA THR A 99 -5.11 6.07 6.46
C THR A 99 -5.41 4.93 7.42
N SER A 100 -5.18 3.68 6.99
CA SER A 100 -4.99 2.55 7.87
C SER A 100 -3.66 2.77 8.59
N ARG A 101 -3.69 3.65 9.60
CA ARG A 101 -2.69 3.67 10.66
C ARG A 101 -2.54 2.22 11.11
N ALA A 102 -1.34 1.66 10.98
CA ALA A 102 -1.07 0.31 11.48
C ALA A 102 -1.67 0.21 12.89
N PRO A 103 -2.47 -0.84 13.19
CA PRO A 103 -3.19 -0.90 14.45
C PRO A 103 -2.19 -0.80 15.59
N LEU A 104 -2.25 0.32 16.33
CA LEU A 104 -1.36 0.55 17.45
C LEU A 104 -1.70 -0.48 18.53
N ASP A 105 -0.77 -1.39 18.81
CA ASP A 105 -0.91 -2.33 19.91
C ASP A 105 -0.74 -1.56 21.23
N LYS A 106 -1.87 -1.12 21.79
CA LYS A 106 -1.93 -0.40 23.07
C LYS A 106 -1.33 -1.21 24.21
N ALA A 107 -1.41 -2.55 24.16
CA ALA A 107 -0.86 -3.41 25.20
C ALA A 107 0.67 -3.49 25.11
N ALA A 108 1.23 -3.57 23.90
CA ALA A 108 2.67 -3.47 23.69
C ALA A 108 3.20 -2.08 24.09
N ALA A 109 2.52 -1.00 23.66
CA ALA A 109 2.86 0.37 24.06
C ALA A 109 2.86 0.54 25.59
N ALA A 110 1.84 0.02 26.27
CA ALA A 110 1.77 0.03 27.74
C ALA A 110 2.91 -0.75 28.40
N ARG A 111 3.36 -1.87 27.80
CA ARG A 111 4.53 -2.62 28.30
C ARG A 111 5.82 -1.84 28.12
N PHE A 112 6.01 -1.16 26.98
CA PHE A 112 7.18 -0.31 26.76
C PHE A 112 7.23 0.85 27.76
N ILE A 113 6.09 1.52 27.99
CA ILE A 113 5.98 2.61 28.96
C ILE A 113 6.27 2.10 30.38
N LYS A 114 5.63 0.99 30.79
CA LYS A 114 5.86 0.40 32.12
C LYS A 114 7.32 0.01 32.31
N HIS A 115 7.92 -0.66 31.33
CA HIS A 115 9.31 -1.06 31.39
C HIS A 115 10.25 0.14 31.51
N ALA A 116 10.02 1.19 30.72
CA ALA A 116 10.81 2.43 30.81
C ALA A 116 10.70 3.09 32.19
N ILE A 117 9.50 3.16 32.78
CA ILE A 117 9.29 3.69 34.15
C ILE A 117 9.96 2.80 35.21
N THR A 118 9.82 1.48 35.09
CA THR A 118 10.47 0.57 36.04
C THR A 118 11.98 0.61 35.90
N GLN A 119 12.52 0.75 34.68
CA GLN A 119 13.95 0.89 34.49
C GLN A 119 14.46 2.24 35.00
N SER A 120 13.73 3.34 34.81
CA SER A 120 14.17 4.64 35.36
C SER A 120 14.11 4.69 36.88
N THR A 121 13.17 3.97 37.51
CA THR A 121 13.08 3.85 38.97
C THR A 121 14.06 2.83 39.55
N LEU A 122 14.42 1.78 38.81
CA LEU A 122 15.43 0.80 39.23
C LEU A 122 16.87 1.25 38.94
N ASN A 123 17.09 2.03 37.89
CA ASN A 123 18.34 2.77 37.64
C ASN A 123 18.34 4.15 38.31
N ALA A 124 17.29 4.52 39.07
CA ALA A 124 17.43 5.61 40.01
C ALA A 124 18.47 5.13 41.03
N PRO A 125 19.63 5.80 41.17
CA PRO A 125 20.54 5.46 42.24
C PRO A 125 19.75 5.54 43.54
N SER A 126 19.88 4.54 44.40
CA SER A 126 19.31 4.53 45.76
C SER A 126 20.01 5.55 46.66
N SER A 127 20.10 6.80 46.20
CA SER A 127 20.48 7.95 46.99
C SER A 127 19.18 8.67 47.34
N GLU A 128 18.65 8.36 48.51
CA GLU A 128 17.93 9.39 49.25
C GLU A 128 18.86 10.61 49.28
N GLU A 129 18.46 11.67 48.58
CA GLU A 129 19.14 12.96 48.33
C GLU A 129 20.12 13.05 47.11
N PRO A 130 19.96 14.04 46.19
CA PRO A 130 18.79 14.91 46.08
C PRO A 130 18.39 15.37 44.66
N LEU A 131 17.09 15.35 44.40
CA LEU A 131 16.42 16.22 43.41
C LEU A 131 16.79 17.71 43.61
N ALA A 132 17.26 18.09 44.80
CA ALA A 132 17.82 19.42 45.08
C ALA A 132 19.14 19.69 44.34
N ARG A 133 20.01 18.71 44.08
CA ARG A 133 21.26 18.94 43.32
C ARG A 133 20.98 19.19 41.84
N SER A 134 20.05 18.46 41.23
CA SER A 134 19.65 18.76 39.85
C SER A 134 18.86 20.06 39.73
N ALA A 135 18.11 20.45 40.76
CA ALA A 135 17.42 21.74 40.82
C ALA A 135 18.41 22.90 41.02
N LEU A 136 19.46 22.73 41.82
CA LEU A 136 20.52 23.71 42.02
C LEU A 136 21.40 23.86 40.78
N ASP A 137 21.75 22.76 40.10
CA ASP A 137 22.46 22.82 38.81
C ASP A 137 21.62 23.53 37.73
N ARG A 138 20.30 23.30 37.71
CA ARG A 138 19.39 23.98 36.80
C ARG A 138 19.27 25.48 37.09
N ALA A 139 19.22 25.86 38.36
CA ALA A 139 19.20 27.26 38.78
C ALA A 139 20.54 27.98 38.51
N ALA A 140 21.67 27.27 38.66
CA ALA A 140 22.98 27.79 38.30
C ALA A 140 23.11 28.04 36.79
N TYR A 141 22.59 27.12 35.96
CA TYR A 141 22.55 27.29 34.50
C TYR A 141 21.62 28.43 34.05
N GLU A 142 20.45 28.61 34.70
CA GLU A 142 19.57 29.76 34.44
C GLU A 142 20.20 31.09 34.84
N ALA A 143 20.93 31.13 35.96
CA ALA A 143 21.66 32.32 36.38
C ALA A 143 22.83 32.64 35.44
N GLU A 144 23.56 31.63 34.96
CA GLU A 144 24.64 31.78 33.99
C GLU A 144 24.11 32.29 32.64
N MET A 145 22.98 31.76 32.14
CA MET A 145 22.33 32.26 30.92
C MET A 145 21.83 33.70 31.07
N ARG A 146 21.39 34.08 32.27
CA ARG A 146 20.93 35.44 32.60
C ARG A 146 22.10 36.42 32.77
N GLU A 147 23.25 35.97 33.27
CA GLU A 147 24.48 36.76 33.37
C GLU A 147 25.17 36.91 32.01
N ARG A 148 25.13 35.87 31.17
CA ARG A 148 25.67 35.88 29.81
C ARG A 148 24.90 36.79 28.85
N GLY A 149 23.79 37.39 29.31
CA GLY A 149 23.14 38.51 28.64
C GLY A 149 22.64 38.19 27.23
N ASP A 150 22.32 36.93 26.93
CA ASP A 150 21.64 36.59 25.68
C ASP A 150 20.13 36.68 25.87
N VAL A 151 19.70 37.90 26.14
CA VAL A 151 18.35 38.35 25.82
C VAL A 151 18.50 39.22 24.58
N SER A 152 18.62 38.57 23.44
CA SER A 152 18.39 39.22 22.15
C SER A 152 17.39 38.39 21.36
N SER A 153 16.13 38.85 21.38
CA SER A 153 15.13 38.73 20.31
C SER A 153 14.73 37.29 19.95
N GLU A 154 13.52 36.82 20.21
CA GLU A 154 12.36 37.13 19.38
C GLU A 154 11.07 36.86 20.15
N ASP A 155 10.40 37.94 20.53
CA ASP A 155 8.97 38.00 20.77
C ASP A 155 8.29 38.13 19.40
N GLU A 156 8.09 37.02 18.68
CA GLU A 156 7.10 36.98 17.58
C GLU A 156 6.45 35.59 17.48
N GLY A 157 5.16 35.53 17.83
CA GLY A 157 4.22 34.63 17.19
C GLY A 157 4.03 33.23 17.79
N LEU A 158 3.45 33.16 18.99
CA LEU A 158 2.64 31.98 19.34
C LEU A 158 1.24 32.44 19.75
N GLU A 159 0.35 32.55 18.75
CA GLU A 159 -1.08 32.77 18.96
C GLU A 159 -1.67 31.58 19.74
N VAL A 160 -2.01 31.84 20.99
CA VAL A 160 -2.88 30.98 21.78
C VAL A 160 -4.30 31.19 21.26
N ILE A 161 -4.82 30.22 20.52
CA ILE A 161 -6.24 30.17 20.16
C ILE A 161 -7.03 29.93 21.45
N ASP A 162 -7.73 30.97 21.88
CA ASP A 162 -8.80 30.92 22.88
C ASP A 162 -9.92 29.99 22.42
N GLY A 163 -10.25 29.01 23.27
CA GLY A 163 -11.43 28.16 23.15
C GLY A 163 -12.17 28.16 24.47
N GLU A 164 -12.98 29.20 24.70
CA GLU A 164 -13.85 29.33 25.86
C GLU A 164 -15.10 28.43 25.74
N GLU A 165 -15.53 27.99 26.92
CA GLU A 165 -16.63 27.14 27.36
C GLU A 165 -17.76 26.73 26.42
N ASP A 166 -18.17 25.46 26.58
CA ASP A 166 -19.59 25.20 26.82
C ASP A 166 -19.83 24.04 27.81
N THR A 167 -21.00 24.09 28.41
CA THR A 167 -21.27 23.78 29.82
C THR A 167 -21.71 22.33 30.14
N LYS A 168 -21.44 21.94 31.39
CA LYS A 168 -22.17 20.97 32.26
C LYS A 168 -23.02 19.86 31.62
N ALA A 169 -22.72 18.61 32.00
CA ALA A 169 -23.76 17.68 32.44
C ALA A 169 -23.25 16.65 33.47
N LYS A 170 -23.97 16.61 34.59
CA LYS A 170 -23.74 15.83 35.80
C LYS A 170 -24.49 14.49 35.66
N GLY A 171 -23.84 13.35 35.85
CA GLY A 171 -24.49 12.03 35.76
C GLY A 171 -23.97 11.04 36.82
N LYS A 172 -24.75 10.87 37.89
CA LYS A 172 -24.61 9.85 38.94
C LYS A 172 -24.70 8.42 38.37
N GLY A 173 -23.87 7.51 38.87
CA GLY A 173 -24.06 6.06 38.71
C GLY A 173 -22.95 5.27 39.41
N LYS A 174 -23.02 5.12 40.73
CA LYS A 174 -23.50 3.89 41.42
C LYS A 174 -22.58 2.68 41.16
N ALA A 175 -21.56 2.55 41.99
CA ALA A 175 -20.84 1.31 42.19
C ALA A 175 -21.82 0.24 42.72
N LYS A 176 -21.87 -0.91 42.05
CA LYS A 176 -22.44 -2.13 42.60
C LYS A 176 -21.48 -3.28 42.33
N ASP A 177 -20.98 -3.76 43.46
CA ASP A 177 -20.27 -4.98 43.77
C ASP A 177 -20.75 -6.23 43.02
N MET A 178 -19.79 -7.05 42.58
CA MET A 178 -19.95 -8.50 42.37
C MET A 178 -18.62 -9.20 42.63
N GLN A 179 -18.47 -9.63 43.89
CA GLN A 179 -18.04 -10.96 44.35
C GLN A 179 -17.10 -11.79 43.45
N GLU A 180 -15.86 -11.85 43.93
CA GLU A 180 -15.02 -13.03 44.14
C GLU A 180 -15.62 -14.41 43.81
N SER A 181 -14.87 -15.17 43.00
CA SER A 181 -14.64 -16.60 43.21
C SER A 181 -13.12 -16.87 43.16
N GLU A 182 -12.55 -17.16 44.32
CA GLU A 182 -11.17 -17.56 44.64
C GLU A 182 -10.90 -19.04 44.20
N PRO A 183 -9.67 -19.58 44.28
CA PRO A 183 -8.79 -19.81 43.14
C PRO A 183 -8.58 -21.31 42.83
N VAL A 184 -8.03 -21.64 41.66
CA VAL A 184 -7.37 -22.95 41.46
C VAL A 184 -5.94 -22.72 41.01
N LEU A 185 -5.03 -22.93 41.96
CA LEU A 185 -3.61 -23.09 41.73
C LEU A 185 -3.36 -24.38 40.94
N ALA A 186 -2.72 -24.27 39.78
CA ALA A 186 -2.06 -25.41 39.15
C ALA A 186 -0.80 -24.98 38.40
N ALA A 187 0.30 -25.46 38.96
CA ALA A 187 1.66 -25.64 38.45
C ALA A 187 1.92 -25.36 36.96
N GLY A 188 3.00 -24.62 36.72
CA GLY A 188 3.47 -24.19 35.42
C GLY A 188 3.76 -25.30 34.41
N SER A 189 3.48 -24.97 33.15
CA SER A 189 4.13 -25.58 31.99
C SER A 189 4.55 -24.47 31.04
N LYS A 190 5.86 -24.20 30.98
CA LYS A 190 6.45 -23.31 29.96
C LYS A 190 6.26 -23.96 28.58
N ARG A 191 5.15 -23.67 27.92
CA ARG A 191 4.96 -24.02 26.50
C ARG A 191 5.92 -23.17 25.66
N ARG A 192 7.12 -23.70 25.42
CA ARG A 192 8.02 -23.17 24.37
C ARG A 192 7.30 -23.34 23.03
N ARG A 193 7.12 -22.24 22.30
CA ARG A 193 6.64 -22.29 20.91
C ARG A 193 7.62 -23.16 20.11
N PRO A 194 7.15 -24.08 19.25
CA PRO A 194 8.05 -24.77 18.33
C PRO A 194 8.71 -23.75 17.41
N ALA A 195 10.01 -23.91 17.15
CA ALA A 195 10.74 -23.05 16.23
C ALA A 195 10.14 -23.20 14.82
N ILE A 196 9.35 -22.21 14.40
CA ILE A 196 8.98 -22.04 13.00
C ILE A 196 10.25 -21.58 12.28
N ASP A 197 10.80 -22.45 11.42
CA ASP A 197 11.84 -22.08 10.46
C ASP A 197 11.17 -21.26 9.34
N PRO A 198 11.45 -19.95 9.20
CA PRO A 198 10.78 -19.06 8.25
C PRO A 198 10.97 -19.46 6.78
N PHE A 199 11.87 -20.40 6.49
CA PHE A 199 12.13 -20.91 5.13
C PHE A 199 11.57 -22.33 4.87
N ALA A 200 10.82 -22.91 5.81
CA ALA A 200 10.24 -24.25 5.65
C ALA A 200 9.26 -24.35 4.46
N ALA A 201 8.51 -23.29 4.19
CA ALA A 201 7.60 -23.21 3.05
C ALA A 201 8.34 -23.28 1.71
N GLU A 202 9.54 -22.70 1.64
CA GLU A 202 10.35 -22.64 0.44
C GLU A 202 11.06 -23.99 0.16
N LYS A 203 11.52 -24.68 1.21
CA LYS A 203 12.02 -26.07 1.10
C LYS A 203 10.93 -27.04 0.62
N LYS A 204 9.68 -26.88 1.06
CA LYS A 204 8.53 -27.68 0.56
C LYS A 204 8.26 -27.42 -0.92
N LYS A 205 8.18 -26.15 -1.34
CA LYS A 205 8.01 -25.78 -2.76
C LYS A 205 9.14 -26.30 -3.66
N ARG A 206 10.38 -26.33 -3.16
CA ARG A 206 11.54 -26.83 -3.89
C ARG A 206 11.55 -28.36 -4.02
N LYS A 207 11.01 -29.10 -3.04
CA LYS A 207 10.78 -30.55 -3.12
C LYS A 207 9.63 -30.91 -4.06
N GLU A 208 8.53 -30.16 -4.06
CA GLU A 208 7.43 -30.33 -5.02
C GLU A 208 7.86 -30.06 -6.46
N LYS A 209 8.64 -28.99 -6.71
CA LYS A 209 9.23 -28.74 -8.03
C LYS A 209 10.16 -29.86 -8.49
N LYS A 210 10.95 -30.46 -7.60
CA LYS A 210 11.78 -31.65 -7.95
C LYS A 210 10.93 -32.89 -8.25
N LYS A 211 9.83 -33.10 -7.54
CA LYS A 211 8.92 -34.23 -7.76
C LYS A 211 8.13 -34.08 -9.07
N ALA A 212 7.68 -32.87 -9.40
CA ALA A 212 7.03 -32.56 -10.67
C ALA A 212 7.99 -32.68 -11.87
N LYS A 213 9.25 -32.26 -11.71
CA LYS A 213 10.27 -32.40 -12.78
C LYS A 213 10.62 -33.87 -13.05
N LYS A 214 10.64 -34.71 -12.01
CA LYS A 214 10.88 -36.16 -12.14
C LYS A 214 9.70 -36.89 -12.80
N ALA A 215 8.46 -36.48 -12.53
CA ALA A 215 7.26 -37.03 -13.17
C ALA A 215 7.16 -36.65 -14.68
N ALA A 216 7.57 -35.43 -15.05
CA ALA A 216 7.61 -35.00 -16.44
C ALA A 216 8.68 -35.74 -17.28
N GLU A 217 9.75 -36.20 -16.63
CA GLU A 217 10.84 -36.95 -17.29
C GLU A 217 10.48 -38.43 -17.50
N GLU A 218 9.63 -39.02 -16.64
CA GLU A 218 9.07 -40.37 -16.82
C GLU A 218 7.97 -40.43 -17.90
N GLU A 219 7.12 -39.41 -18.02
CA GLU A 219 6.07 -39.34 -19.06
C GLU A 219 6.65 -39.20 -20.47
N ALA A 220 7.76 -38.45 -20.64
CA ALA A 220 8.42 -38.28 -21.94
C ALA A 220 9.14 -39.55 -22.44
N GLY A 221 9.40 -40.53 -21.56
CA GLY A 221 10.05 -41.80 -21.92
C GLY A 221 9.11 -42.87 -22.48
N SER A 222 7.79 -42.68 -22.42
CA SER A 222 6.80 -43.73 -22.79
C SER A 222 6.16 -43.56 -24.18
N ALA A 223 6.43 -42.46 -24.90
CA ALA A 223 5.79 -42.13 -26.18
C ALA A 223 6.54 -42.59 -27.45
N SER A 224 7.62 -43.38 -27.34
CA SER A 224 8.40 -43.86 -28.49
C SER A 224 8.31 -45.38 -28.72
N SER A 225 7.10 -45.94 -28.84
CA SER A 225 6.96 -47.24 -29.51
C SER A 225 5.67 -47.34 -30.33
N SER A 226 5.79 -47.13 -31.64
CA SER A 226 4.75 -47.43 -32.64
C SER A 226 5.20 -48.60 -33.54
N PRO A 227 4.28 -49.50 -33.95
CA PRO A 227 4.62 -50.84 -34.42
C PRO A 227 4.95 -50.92 -35.93
N LYS A 228 5.93 -51.76 -36.29
CA LYS A 228 6.35 -52.09 -37.67
C LYS A 228 5.23 -52.80 -38.44
N LYS A 229 4.73 -52.19 -39.52
CA LYS A 229 3.92 -52.87 -40.57
C LYS A 229 4.79 -53.87 -41.33
N LYS A 230 4.43 -55.17 -41.27
CA LYS A 230 4.96 -56.23 -42.13
C LYS A 230 4.49 -56.00 -43.57
N LYS A 231 5.42 -55.91 -44.52
CA LYS A 231 5.15 -56.05 -45.96
C LYS A 231 5.04 -57.54 -46.29
N ALA A 232 3.89 -57.96 -46.81
CA ALA A 232 3.76 -59.23 -47.51
C ALA A 232 4.31 -59.06 -48.94
N LYS A 233 5.16 -60.00 -49.36
CA LYS A 233 5.61 -60.15 -50.74
C LYS A 233 5.52 -61.63 -51.08
N LYS A 234 4.87 -61.88 -52.22
CA LYS A 234 4.68 -63.16 -52.94
C LYS A 234 3.47 -63.98 -52.51
#